data_AF-A0A7Y8L7R8-F1
#
_entry.id   AF-A0A7Y8L7R8-F1
#
_cell.length_a   1.000
_cell.length_b   1.000
_cell.length_c   1.000
_cell.angle_alpha   90.00
_cell.angle_beta   90.00
_cell.angle_gamma   90.00
#
_symmetry.space_group_name_H-M   'P 1'
#
loop_
_entity.id
_entity.type
_entity.pdbx_description
1 polymer ?
#
loop_
_entity_poly.entity_id
_entity_poly.type
_entity_poly.pdbx_seq_one_letter_code
_entity_poly.pdbx_strand_id
1 'polypeptide(L)'
;KAVDGIHDVTLESVKISNGSGSGIGVLAEIINKNSDRIGATATWKVESTGNQSIQSGTISDLKINGIAIGTITDIKAGDSEGKLLAAVNNLKDQTGVEASIDPRGNLVLNSIDGRGIVVSASAGISIAGMSGTNSENYGRLTLTRMDPRDILVSGTNFTNIGYAAATVAETTINLRTIKGNFSVEQACAMGAHAMSNTLVLSQNIAASGMGAGVTTFVGAQMVMAIADTSMKMLDKIRSDLGSVQNQLVATINNISVTQVNVKSAESSIRDVDFASESANFSKNNILAQSGSYAMSQANAVQQNVMKLLQ
;
A
#
# COMPACT_ATOMS: atom_id res chain seq x y z
N LYS A 1 -11.01 -7.57 10.52
CA LYS A 1 -11.49 -8.52 9.48
C LYS A 1 -10.28 -9.29 9.00
N ALA A 2 -10.45 -10.60 8.79
CA ALA A 2 -9.49 -11.49 8.17
C ALA A 2 -8.72 -10.87 7.01
N VAL A 3 -7.45 -11.23 6.92
CA VAL A 3 -6.46 -10.72 5.96
C VAL A 3 -6.94 -10.84 4.50
N ASP A 4 -7.60 -11.94 4.17
CA ASP A 4 -8.24 -12.27 2.87
C ASP A 4 -9.77 -12.02 2.87
N GLY A 5 -10.30 -11.49 3.98
CA GLY A 5 -11.73 -11.29 4.22
C GLY A 5 -12.46 -12.50 4.81
N ILE A 6 -11.80 -13.65 4.99
CA ILE A 6 -12.42 -14.91 5.45
C ILE A 6 -11.63 -15.59 6.60
N HIS A 7 -10.31 -15.65 6.54
CA HIS A 7 -9.43 -16.34 7.51
C HIS A 7 -8.40 -15.42 8.18
N ASP A 8 -8.11 -15.72 9.45
CA ASP A 8 -7.01 -15.11 10.16
C ASP A 8 -5.68 -15.78 9.78
N VAL A 9 -4.60 -14.99 9.71
CA VAL A 9 -3.25 -15.50 9.47
C VAL A 9 -2.49 -15.50 10.78
N THR A 10 -2.16 -16.69 11.28
CA THR A 10 -1.29 -16.85 12.45
C THR A 10 0.16 -16.84 12.03
N LEU A 11 0.97 -16.02 12.72
CA LEU A 11 2.42 -15.97 12.52
C LEU A 11 3.12 -16.84 13.55
N GLU A 12 4.36 -17.21 13.25
CA GLU A 12 5.24 -17.91 14.19
C GLU A 12 5.50 -17.06 15.44
N SER A 13 5.61 -17.72 16.59
CA SER A 13 5.91 -17.03 17.85
C SER A 13 7.38 -16.61 17.91
N VAL A 14 7.62 -15.35 18.27
CA VAL A 14 8.97 -14.78 18.39
C VAL A 14 9.26 -14.41 19.83
N LYS A 15 10.45 -14.79 20.31
CA LYS A 15 10.94 -14.33 21.61
C LYS A 15 11.47 -12.91 21.49
N ILE A 16 10.93 -11.99 22.28
CA ILE A 16 11.46 -10.63 22.41
C ILE A 16 12.50 -10.63 23.54
N SER A 17 13.78 -10.51 23.18
CA SER A 17 14.88 -10.44 24.13
C SER A 17 16.09 -9.70 23.52
N ASN A 18 17.18 -9.66 24.28
CA ASN A 18 18.46 -9.04 23.94
C ASN A 18 19.52 -10.05 23.43
N GLY A 19 19.14 -11.32 23.25
CA GLY A 19 20.01 -12.36 22.69
C GLY A 19 20.01 -12.38 21.16
N SER A 20 21.03 -13.00 20.57
CA SER A 20 21.09 -13.24 19.12
C SER A 20 19.92 -14.11 18.65
N GLY A 21 19.37 -13.80 17.47
CA GLY A 21 18.22 -14.52 16.90
C GLY A 21 16.90 -14.24 17.62
N SER A 22 16.81 -13.13 18.35
CA SER A 22 15.61 -12.72 19.08
C SER A 22 15.35 -11.22 18.93
N GLY A 23 14.19 -10.76 19.39
CA GLY A 23 13.83 -9.35 19.36
C GLY A 23 12.89 -8.96 18.23
N ILE A 24 12.72 -7.66 18.07
CA ILE A 24 11.72 -7.07 17.18
C ILE A 24 12.15 -7.14 15.71
N GLY A 25 13.46 -7.24 15.44
CA GLY A 25 14.00 -7.43 14.10
C GLY A 25 13.55 -8.75 13.48
N VAL A 26 13.66 -9.85 14.23
CA VAL A 26 13.17 -11.18 13.82
C VAL A 26 11.66 -11.17 13.60
N LEU A 27 10.91 -10.49 14.47
CA LEU A 27 9.46 -10.35 14.29
C LEU A 27 9.12 -9.62 12.99
N ALA A 28 9.80 -8.51 12.70
CA ALA A 28 9.60 -7.78 11.44
C ALA A 28 9.97 -8.62 10.21
N GLU A 29 11.02 -9.44 10.30
CA GLU A 29 11.40 -10.37 9.23
C GLU A 29 10.30 -11.41 8.97
N ILE A 30 9.72 -12.01 10.01
CA ILE A 30 8.62 -12.98 9.88
C ILE A 30 7.37 -12.33 9.27
N ILE A 31 7.06 -11.10 9.68
CA ILE A 31 5.95 -10.32 9.11
C ILE A 31 6.20 -10.06 7.62
N ASN A 32 7.39 -9.57 7.26
CA ASN A 32 7.75 -9.27 5.88
C ASN A 32 7.82 -10.53 5.00
N LYS A 33 8.29 -11.66 5.52
CA LYS A 33 8.27 -12.95 4.82
C LYS A 33 6.85 -13.41 4.46
N ASN A 34 5.86 -13.00 5.25
CA ASN A 34 4.45 -13.30 5.02
C ASN A 34 3.68 -12.12 4.41
N SER A 35 4.35 -11.05 3.94
CA SER A 35 3.72 -9.79 3.50
C SER A 35 2.67 -10.00 2.41
N ASP A 36 2.92 -10.91 1.47
CA ASP A 36 1.99 -11.21 0.36
C ASP A 36 0.68 -11.81 0.85
N ARG A 37 0.74 -12.59 1.94
CA ARG A 37 -0.43 -13.16 2.58
C ARG A 37 -1.13 -12.09 3.39
N ILE A 38 -0.42 -11.41 4.31
CA ILE A 38 -1.02 -10.47 5.26
C ILE A 38 -1.41 -9.11 4.66
N GLY A 39 -0.82 -8.72 3.53
CA GLY A 39 -1.02 -7.41 2.89
C GLY A 39 -0.42 -6.23 3.67
N ALA A 40 0.55 -6.49 4.54
CA ALA A 40 1.22 -5.51 5.38
C ALA A 40 2.72 -5.82 5.48
N THR A 41 3.52 -4.78 5.67
CA THR A 41 4.96 -4.85 5.90
C THR A 41 5.29 -4.26 7.27
N ALA A 42 6.42 -4.68 7.83
CA ALA A 42 6.92 -4.21 9.11
C ALA A 42 8.30 -3.57 8.97
N THR A 43 8.48 -2.46 9.68
CA THR A 43 9.78 -1.89 10.00
C THR A 43 9.93 -1.80 11.51
N TRP A 44 11.16 -1.65 11.98
CA TRP A 44 11.45 -1.57 13.40
C TRP A 44 12.50 -0.50 13.68
N LYS A 45 12.49 -0.01 14.91
CA LYS A 45 13.56 0.84 15.44
C LYS A 45 13.82 0.47 16.90
N VAL A 46 15.05 0.10 17.22
CA VAL A 46 15.51 -0.13 18.59
C VAL A 46 16.68 0.81 18.86
N GLU A 47 16.39 1.91 19.54
CA GLU A 47 17.34 2.97 19.84
C GLU A 47 17.12 3.44 21.27
N SER A 48 18.19 3.56 22.06
CA SER A 48 18.14 4.13 23.41
C SER A 48 19.01 5.36 23.47
N THR A 49 18.39 6.50 23.75
CA THR A 49 19.07 7.80 23.83
C THR A 49 19.11 8.29 25.26
N GLY A 50 20.28 8.72 25.72
CA GLY A 50 20.44 9.36 27.02
C GLY A 50 19.59 10.63 27.15
N ASN A 51 19.12 10.91 28.35
CA ASN A 51 18.28 12.08 28.64
C ASN A 51 19.09 13.38 28.77
N GLN A 52 20.41 13.26 28.87
CA GLN A 52 21.35 14.37 29.03
C GLN A 52 22.66 14.06 28.32
N SER A 53 23.39 15.12 28.01
CA SER A 53 24.72 15.03 27.42
C SER A 53 25.66 14.25 28.36
N ILE A 54 26.58 13.50 27.78
CA ILE A 54 27.52 12.67 28.54
C ILE A 54 28.32 13.58 29.50
N GLN A 55 28.31 13.26 30.79
CA GLN A 55 29.03 14.02 31.82
C GLN A 55 30.44 13.47 32.03
N SER A 56 31.27 14.16 32.80
CA SER A 56 32.56 13.60 33.21
C SER A 56 32.42 12.68 34.42
N GLY A 57 33.15 11.57 34.44
CA GLY A 57 33.18 10.66 35.58
C GLY A 57 33.61 9.24 35.22
N THR A 58 33.21 8.28 36.06
CA THR A 58 33.50 6.85 35.89
C THR A 58 32.22 6.04 35.87
N ILE A 59 32.10 5.13 34.90
CA ILE A 59 31.03 4.11 34.86
C ILE A 59 31.65 2.79 35.32
N SER A 60 31.11 2.21 36.38
CA SER A 60 31.63 0.96 36.97
C SER A 60 30.83 -0.25 36.51
N ASP A 61 31.53 -1.33 36.15
CA ASP A 61 30.96 -2.61 35.71
C ASP A 61 29.88 -2.48 34.63
N LEU A 62 30.12 -1.66 33.60
CA LEU A 62 29.19 -1.50 32.50
C LEU A 62 28.98 -2.85 31.79
N LYS A 63 27.72 -3.21 31.61
CA LYS A 63 27.28 -4.38 30.84
C LYS A 63 26.23 -3.95 29.83
N ILE A 64 26.36 -4.46 28.61
CA ILE A 64 25.38 -4.28 27.54
C ILE A 64 24.97 -5.66 27.06
N ASN A 65 23.66 -5.93 27.05
CA ASN A 65 23.08 -7.23 26.67
C ASN A 65 23.71 -8.42 27.42
N GLY A 66 24.08 -8.19 28.69
CA GLY A 66 24.73 -9.17 29.56
C GLY A 66 26.24 -9.32 29.37
N ILE A 67 26.84 -8.71 28.35
CA ILE A 67 28.28 -8.74 28.09
C ILE A 67 28.96 -7.62 28.88
N ALA A 68 30.03 -7.97 29.61
CA ALA A 68 30.81 -7.02 30.40
C ALA A 68 31.70 -6.17 29.49
N ILE A 69 31.42 -4.88 29.45
CA ILE A 69 32.31 -3.85 28.89
C ILE A 69 33.40 -3.50 29.91
N GLY A 70 33.03 -3.47 31.20
CA GLY A 70 33.94 -3.21 32.32
C GLY A 70 33.81 -1.79 32.88
N THR A 71 34.77 -1.41 33.71
CA THR A 71 34.81 -0.07 34.32
C THR A 71 35.54 0.90 33.39
N ILE A 72 34.86 1.99 33.04
CA ILE A 72 35.37 3.04 32.16
C ILE A 72 35.62 4.27 33.04
N THR A 73 36.90 4.55 33.30
CA THR A 73 37.33 5.69 34.10
C THR A 73 37.59 6.93 33.25
N ASP A 74 37.55 8.10 33.88
CA ASP A 74 37.94 9.38 33.29
C ASP A 74 37.23 9.72 31.98
N ILE A 75 35.93 9.40 31.89
CA ILE A 75 35.08 9.88 30.81
C ILE A 75 35.06 11.41 30.91
N LYS A 76 35.29 12.09 29.80
CA LYS A 76 35.18 13.55 29.70
C LYS A 76 33.79 13.94 29.23
N ALA A 77 33.37 15.16 29.54
CA ALA A 77 32.08 15.67 29.09
C ALA A 77 31.96 15.56 27.56
N GLY A 78 30.80 15.10 27.09
CA GLY A 78 30.53 14.80 25.68
C GLY A 78 31.36 13.65 25.11
N ASP A 79 31.99 12.83 25.95
CA ASP A 79 32.95 11.79 25.56
C ASP A 79 33.97 12.30 24.52
N SER A 80 34.56 13.47 24.78
CA SER A 80 35.47 14.13 23.83
C SER A 80 36.71 13.31 23.45
N GLU A 81 37.10 12.35 24.30
CA GLU A 81 38.18 11.39 24.06
C GLU A 81 37.69 10.09 23.40
N GLY A 82 36.37 9.91 23.22
CA GLY A 82 35.74 8.75 22.60
C GLY A 82 35.89 7.45 23.41
N LYS A 83 36.21 7.51 24.71
CA LYS A 83 36.50 6.34 25.54
C LYS A 83 35.27 5.48 25.74
N LEU A 84 34.13 6.10 26.05
CA LEU A 84 32.88 5.38 26.26
C LEU A 84 32.40 4.75 24.94
N LEU A 85 32.43 5.52 23.85
CA LEU A 85 32.06 5.03 22.53
C LEU A 85 32.94 3.87 22.07
N ALA A 86 34.26 4.01 22.19
CA ALA A 86 35.20 2.97 21.81
C ALA A 86 35.01 1.69 22.64
N ALA A 87 34.81 1.82 23.96
CA ALA A 87 34.59 0.68 24.83
C ALA A 87 33.34 -0.13 24.45
N VAL A 88 32.24 0.55 24.12
CA VAL A 88 31.01 -0.11 23.65
C VAL A 88 31.20 -0.70 22.25
N ASN A 89 31.75 0.09 21.32
CA ASN A 89 31.88 -0.31 19.92
C ASN A 89 32.90 -1.43 19.68
N ASN A 90 33.90 -1.59 20.55
CA ASN A 90 34.85 -2.70 20.48
C ASN A 90 34.19 -4.08 20.70
N LEU A 91 33.03 -4.11 21.35
CA LEU A 91 32.28 -5.34 21.62
C LEU A 91 30.95 -5.38 20.85
N LYS A 92 30.77 -4.52 19.82
CA LYS A 92 29.51 -4.41 19.06
C LYS A 92 29.07 -5.71 18.39
N ASP A 93 30.02 -6.53 17.93
CA ASP A 93 29.70 -7.80 17.26
C ASP A 93 29.17 -8.84 18.26
N GLN A 94 29.52 -8.71 19.54
CA GLN A 94 29.01 -9.57 20.60
C GLN A 94 27.70 -9.02 21.17
N THR A 95 27.65 -7.72 21.46
CA THR A 95 26.48 -7.07 22.07
C THR A 95 25.33 -6.91 21.07
N GLY A 96 25.62 -6.72 19.78
CA GLY A 96 24.67 -6.33 18.75
C GLY A 96 24.27 -4.85 18.80
N VAL A 97 25.01 -4.04 19.59
CA VAL A 97 24.68 -2.63 19.85
C VAL A 97 25.84 -1.74 19.41
N GLU A 98 25.52 -0.70 18.66
CA GLU A 98 26.44 0.34 18.23
C GLU A 98 26.16 1.64 19.01
N ALA A 99 27.22 2.24 19.55
CA ALA A 99 27.18 3.50 20.27
C ALA A 99 27.58 4.66 19.36
N SER A 100 26.82 5.74 19.45
CA SER A 100 27.07 7.01 18.76
C SER A 100 26.70 8.18 19.68
N ILE A 101 27.07 9.41 19.31
CA ILE A 101 26.74 10.62 20.05
C ILE A 101 25.90 11.51 19.14
N ASP A 102 24.75 11.97 19.64
CA ASP A 102 23.90 12.90 18.89
C ASP A 102 24.51 14.33 18.86
N PRO A 103 24.02 15.24 18.00
CA PRO A 103 24.51 16.62 17.98
C PRO A 103 24.34 17.41 19.30
N ARG A 104 23.55 16.88 20.25
CA ARG A 104 23.32 17.46 21.58
C ARG A 104 24.27 16.89 22.63
N GLY A 105 25.11 15.92 22.25
CA GLY A 105 26.08 15.25 23.12
C GLY A 105 25.51 14.08 23.93
N ASN A 106 24.27 13.64 23.66
CA ASN A 106 23.67 12.48 24.31
C ASN A 106 24.24 11.19 23.72
N LEU A 107 24.43 10.17 24.55
CA LEU A 107 24.73 8.81 24.09
C LEU A 107 23.52 8.24 23.37
N VAL A 108 23.72 7.71 22.17
CA VAL A 108 22.71 6.96 21.40
C VAL A 108 23.23 5.55 21.19
N LEU A 109 22.47 4.58 21.68
CA LEU A 109 22.72 3.15 21.47
C LEU A 109 21.71 2.65 20.45
N ASN A 110 22.19 2.18 19.30
CA ASN A 110 21.37 1.60 18.24
C ASN A 110 21.60 0.09 18.15
N SER A 111 20.53 -0.68 18.02
CA SER A 111 20.61 -2.13 17.78
C SER A 111 20.80 -2.40 16.29
N ILE A 112 21.76 -3.25 15.93
CA ILE A 112 22.12 -3.52 14.53
C ILE A 112 21.12 -4.52 13.91
N ASP A 113 20.67 -5.50 14.67
CA ASP A 113 19.82 -6.60 14.21
C ASP A 113 18.41 -6.60 14.84
N GLY A 114 18.08 -5.55 15.60
CA GLY A 114 16.76 -5.38 16.20
C GLY A 114 16.53 -6.24 17.44
N ARG A 115 17.59 -6.76 18.08
CA ARG A 115 17.53 -7.27 19.46
C ARG A 115 17.32 -6.12 20.44
N GLY A 116 16.78 -6.43 21.62
CA GLY A 116 16.67 -5.44 22.70
C GLY A 116 18.03 -4.92 23.17
N ILE A 117 18.03 -3.68 23.68
CA ILE A 117 19.17 -3.03 24.32
C ILE A 117 18.91 -3.05 25.83
N VAL A 118 19.73 -3.79 26.55
CA VAL A 118 19.72 -3.83 28.01
C VAL A 118 21.06 -3.32 28.51
N VAL A 119 21.06 -2.18 29.19
CA VAL A 119 22.25 -1.57 29.78
C VAL A 119 22.17 -1.64 31.28
N SER A 120 23.20 -2.20 31.91
CA SER A 120 23.32 -2.22 33.37
C SER A 120 24.73 -1.81 33.79
N ALA A 121 24.84 -1.19 34.96
CA ALA A 121 26.12 -0.83 35.56
C ALA A 121 26.00 -0.88 37.09
N SER A 122 27.11 -1.11 37.79
CA SER A 122 27.12 -1.08 39.26
C SER A 122 27.06 0.36 39.80
N ALA A 123 27.64 1.32 39.08
CA ALA A 123 27.56 2.75 39.38
C ALA A 123 27.82 3.62 38.14
N GLY A 124 27.39 4.88 38.18
CA GLY A 124 27.81 5.91 37.23
C GLY A 124 27.07 5.93 35.88
N ILE A 125 26.09 5.06 35.63
CA ILE A 125 25.34 5.02 34.36
C ILE A 125 24.58 6.34 34.04
N SER A 126 24.27 7.15 35.05
CA SER A 126 23.72 8.50 34.89
C SER A 126 24.66 9.46 34.16
N ILE A 127 25.96 9.18 34.14
CA ILE A 127 26.97 9.92 33.38
C ILE A 127 26.67 9.82 31.88
N ALA A 128 26.15 8.69 31.42
CA ALA A 128 25.69 8.49 30.03
C ALA A 128 24.27 9.04 29.77
N GLY A 129 23.70 9.80 30.71
CA GLY A 129 22.35 10.34 30.63
C GLY A 129 21.24 9.32 30.81
N MET A 130 21.55 8.07 31.17
CA MET A 130 20.55 7.01 31.36
C MET A 130 20.08 6.96 32.82
N SER A 131 18.80 6.66 33.05
CA SER A 131 18.21 6.62 34.39
C SER A 131 18.15 5.18 34.93
N GLY A 132 18.34 5.01 36.24
CA GLY A 132 18.31 3.71 36.94
C GLY A 132 19.63 2.94 36.87
N THR A 133 19.72 1.76 37.51
CA THR A 133 20.89 0.85 37.42
C THR A 133 20.75 -0.19 36.30
N ASN A 134 19.55 -0.31 35.73
CA ASN A 134 19.24 -1.16 34.60
C ASN A 134 18.25 -0.42 33.69
N SER A 135 18.57 -0.33 32.40
CA SER A 135 17.72 0.28 31.38
C SER A 135 17.47 -0.76 30.29
N GLU A 136 16.19 -1.07 30.07
CA GLU A 136 15.76 -2.06 29.07
C GLU A 136 14.91 -1.39 28.01
N ASN A 137 15.25 -1.65 26.74
CA ASN A 137 14.51 -1.15 25.60
C ASN A 137 14.49 -2.19 24.48
N TYR A 138 13.29 -2.64 24.11
CA TYR A 138 13.08 -3.63 23.05
C TYR A 138 12.61 -2.99 21.73
N GLY A 139 12.60 -1.67 21.66
CA GLY A 139 12.25 -0.87 20.49
C GLY A 139 10.76 -0.79 20.20
N ARG A 140 10.46 -0.33 18.99
CA ARG A 140 9.10 -0.19 18.46
C ARG A 140 8.98 -0.82 17.08
N LEU A 141 7.84 -1.46 16.86
CA LEU A 141 7.40 -1.98 15.57
C LEU A 141 6.52 -0.94 14.88
N THR A 142 6.72 -0.75 13.58
CA THR A 142 5.85 0.04 12.72
C THR A 142 5.31 -0.88 11.63
N LEU A 143 3.98 -0.96 11.54
CA LEU A 143 3.29 -1.72 10.52
C LEU A 143 2.76 -0.77 9.45
N THR A 144 2.98 -1.12 8.19
CA THR A 144 2.50 -0.34 7.04
C THR A 144 1.69 -1.24 6.13
N ARG A 145 0.54 -0.73 5.69
CA ARG A 145 -0.37 -1.39 4.77
C ARG A 145 -0.66 -0.44 3.61
N MET A 146 -0.76 -1.00 2.42
CA MET A 146 -0.99 -0.24 1.18
C MET A 146 -2.48 -0.05 0.88
N ASP A 147 -3.37 -0.76 1.57
CA ASP A 147 -4.80 -0.51 1.46
C ASP A 147 -5.28 0.39 2.62
N PRO A 148 -6.44 1.07 2.48
CA PRO A 148 -6.91 2.01 3.50
C PRO A 148 -7.58 1.33 4.70
N ARG A 149 -7.50 0.00 4.82
CA ARG A 149 -8.11 -0.73 5.93
C ARG A 149 -7.16 -0.78 7.11
N ASP A 150 -7.74 -0.83 8.28
CA ASP A 150 -6.99 -0.99 9.52
C ASP A 150 -6.27 -2.35 9.59
N ILE A 151 -5.13 -2.37 10.27
CA ILE A 151 -4.35 -3.58 10.53
C ILE A 151 -4.81 -4.14 11.88
N LEU A 152 -5.78 -5.05 11.84
CA LEU A 152 -6.25 -5.70 13.05
C LEU A 152 -5.25 -6.77 13.50
N VAL A 153 -4.54 -6.50 14.59
CA VAL A 153 -3.61 -7.45 15.22
C VAL A 153 -4.28 -8.07 16.46
N SER A 154 -4.21 -9.39 16.58
CA SER A 154 -4.68 -10.12 17.77
C SER A 154 -3.67 -11.19 18.19
N GLY A 155 -3.56 -11.45 19.49
CA GLY A 155 -2.50 -12.28 20.06
C GLY A 155 -2.27 -12.01 21.54
N THR A 156 -1.13 -12.47 22.05
CA THR A 156 -0.73 -12.33 23.47
C THR A 156 0.61 -11.59 23.58
N ASN A 157 0.90 -11.00 24.75
CA ASN A 157 2.18 -10.37 25.09
C ASN A 157 2.61 -9.17 24.21
N PHE A 158 1.66 -8.44 23.62
CA PHE A 158 1.96 -7.24 22.81
C PHE A 158 2.59 -6.08 23.59
N THR A 159 2.43 -6.07 24.91
CA THR A 159 3.13 -5.13 25.81
C THR A 159 4.64 -5.16 25.64
N ASN A 160 5.23 -6.31 25.27
CA ASN A 160 6.68 -6.49 25.13
C ASN A 160 7.26 -5.77 23.90
N ILE A 161 6.42 -5.42 22.92
CA ILE A 161 6.81 -4.67 21.71
C ILE A 161 6.22 -3.25 21.71
N GLY A 162 5.76 -2.77 22.87
CA GLY A 162 5.12 -1.45 23.00
C GLY A 162 3.76 -1.35 22.29
N TYR A 163 3.12 -2.47 21.99
CA TYR A 163 1.81 -2.55 21.33
C TYR A 163 0.71 -2.83 22.38
N ALA A 164 0.65 -2.00 23.43
CA ALA A 164 -0.39 -2.09 24.44
C ALA A 164 -1.63 -1.29 24.00
N ALA A 165 -2.83 -1.79 24.33
CA ALA A 165 -4.08 -1.09 24.04
C ALA A 165 -4.03 0.36 24.58
N ALA A 166 -4.48 1.31 23.75
CA ALA A 166 -4.47 2.77 23.99
C ALA A 166 -3.12 3.51 23.91
N THR A 167 -2.03 2.87 23.47
CA THR A 167 -0.71 3.55 23.30
C THR A 167 -0.17 3.54 21.87
N VAL A 168 -0.90 2.91 20.93
CA VAL A 168 -0.49 2.80 19.52
C VAL A 168 -1.02 4.01 18.73
N ALA A 169 -0.15 4.64 17.95
CA ALA A 169 -0.54 5.66 16.98
C ALA A 169 -0.85 5.00 15.63
N GLU A 170 -2.06 5.21 15.12
CA GLU A 170 -2.57 4.64 13.87
C GLU A 170 -3.16 5.75 13.00
N THR A 171 -2.88 5.73 11.70
CA THR A 171 -3.43 6.71 10.75
C THR A 171 -3.37 6.21 9.33
N THR A 172 -4.28 6.70 8.48
CA THR A 172 -4.23 6.50 7.03
C THR A 172 -3.81 7.79 6.36
N ILE A 173 -2.76 7.73 5.53
CA ILE A 173 -2.22 8.89 4.82
C ILE A 173 -2.49 8.73 3.33
N ASN A 174 -3.01 9.79 2.70
CA ASN A 174 -3.27 9.80 1.26
C ASN A 174 -2.18 10.57 0.49
N LEU A 175 -2.18 10.44 -0.84
CA LEU A 175 -1.24 11.12 -1.74
C LEU A 175 -1.35 12.66 -1.69
N ARG A 176 -2.45 13.22 -1.17
CA ARG A 176 -2.58 14.67 -1.00
C ARG A 176 -1.84 15.15 0.24
N THR A 177 -1.92 14.40 1.34
CA THR A 177 -1.32 14.74 2.64
C THR A 177 0.20 14.87 2.53
N ILE A 178 0.86 14.09 1.69
CA ILE A 178 2.33 14.16 1.53
C ILE A 178 2.83 15.52 0.99
N LYS A 179 1.96 16.36 0.42
CA LYS A 179 2.33 17.72 -0.02
C LYS A 179 2.43 18.71 1.13
N GLY A 180 1.78 18.42 2.26
CA GLY A 180 1.79 19.25 3.46
C GLY A 180 2.68 18.65 4.54
N ASN A 181 2.85 19.39 5.63
CA ASN A 181 3.50 18.89 6.84
C ASN A 181 2.66 17.76 7.47
N PHE A 182 3.33 16.79 8.07
CA PHE A 182 2.65 15.71 8.77
C PHE A 182 2.36 16.11 10.22
N SER A 183 1.18 15.77 10.74
CA SER A 183 0.87 15.96 12.17
C SER A 183 1.76 15.09 13.05
N VAL A 184 1.76 15.36 14.36
CA VAL A 184 2.54 14.56 15.33
C VAL A 184 2.02 13.12 15.36
N GLU A 185 0.71 12.92 15.30
CA GLU A 185 0.10 11.59 15.24
C GLU A 185 0.52 10.83 13.98
N GLN A 186 0.54 11.53 12.83
CA GLN A 186 1.02 10.98 11.57
C GLN A 186 2.49 10.59 11.65
N ALA A 187 3.35 11.48 12.15
CA ALA A 187 4.76 11.22 12.34
C ALA A 187 5.01 10.04 13.29
N CYS A 188 4.24 9.94 14.38
CA CYS A 188 4.29 8.83 15.33
C CYS A 188 3.84 7.50 14.72
N ALA A 189 2.80 7.49 13.89
CA ALA A 189 2.34 6.28 13.20
C ALA A 189 3.35 5.81 12.14
N MET A 190 4.02 6.74 11.46
CA MET A 190 5.09 6.45 10.49
C MET A 190 6.41 5.99 11.14
N GLY A 191 6.52 6.01 12.47
CA GLY A 191 7.73 5.64 13.20
C GLY A 191 8.79 6.74 13.30
N ALA A 192 8.51 7.98 12.88
CA ALA A 192 9.48 9.09 12.92
C ALA A 192 9.91 9.48 14.34
N HIS A 193 9.02 9.31 15.31
CA HIS A 193 9.29 9.54 16.74
C HIS A 193 9.44 8.24 17.53
N ALA A 194 9.77 7.12 16.85
CA ALA A 194 10.09 5.89 17.55
C ALA A 194 11.28 6.15 18.51
N MET A 195 11.06 5.85 19.79
CA MET A 195 12.04 6.01 20.88
C MET A 195 12.40 7.45 21.28
N SER A 196 11.61 8.45 20.87
CA SER A 196 11.82 9.82 21.32
C SER A 196 11.53 9.95 22.81
N ASN A 197 12.49 10.46 23.59
CA ASN A 197 12.35 10.65 25.03
C ASN A 197 11.17 11.60 25.33
N THR A 198 10.19 11.13 26.09
CA THR A 198 8.94 11.83 26.45
C THR A 198 9.17 13.23 27.04
N LEU A 199 10.33 13.49 27.67
CA LEU A 199 10.72 14.81 28.16
C LEU A 199 10.91 15.87 27.05
N VAL A 200 11.30 15.45 25.84
CA VAL A 200 11.44 16.36 24.70
C VAL A 200 10.07 16.67 24.08
N LEU A 201 9.11 15.74 24.10
CA LEU A 201 7.72 16.01 23.73
C LEU A 201 7.05 17.02 24.68
N SER A 202 7.24 16.86 26.00
CA SER A 202 6.56 17.70 26.98
C SER A 202 7.17 19.10 27.17
N GLN A 203 8.43 19.33 26.76
CA GLN A 203 9.07 20.64 26.95
C GLN A 203 9.58 21.33 25.67
N ASN A 204 9.59 20.67 24.49
CA ASN A 204 9.92 21.34 23.22
C ASN A 204 9.54 20.57 21.92
N ILE A 205 8.60 19.60 21.93
CA ILE A 205 8.08 18.88 20.73
C ILE A 205 6.55 18.71 20.77
N ALA A 206 5.83 19.46 21.60
CA ALA A 206 4.38 19.63 21.45
C ALA A 206 4.00 20.44 20.17
N ALA A 207 4.94 20.78 19.27
CA ALA A 207 4.71 21.74 18.19
C ALA A 207 5.52 21.54 16.89
N SER A 208 6.12 20.38 16.63
CA SER A 208 6.78 20.18 15.33
C SER A 208 6.40 18.84 14.75
N GLY A 209 5.29 18.84 14.02
CA GLY A 209 5.01 17.80 13.03
C GLY A 209 6.22 17.57 12.12
N MET A 210 6.23 16.46 11.40
CA MET A 210 7.33 16.14 10.50
C MET A 210 7.25 17.04 9.25
N GLY A 211 8.42 17.42 8.72
CA GLY A 211 8.53 18.20 7.49
C GLY A 211 7.75 17.57 6.33
N ALA A 212 7.30 18.40 5.38
CA ALA A 212 6.47 17.95 4.28
C ALA A 212 7.21 16.97 3.35
N GLY A 213 6.47 15.98 2.83
CA GLY A 213 6.93 15.07 1.78
C GLY A 213 8.23 14.34 2.10
N VAL A 214 9.24 14.56 1.25
CA VAL A 214 10.53 13.83 1.26
C VAL A 214 11.65 14.55 2.03
N THR A 215 11.31 15.57 2.82
CA THR A 215 12.30 16.39 3.54
C THR A 215 12.97 15.66 4.71
N THR A 216 12.40 14.55 5.16
CA THR A 216 12.97 13.68 6.19
C THR A 216 13.14 12.26 5.65
N PHE A 217 14.05 11.49 6.24
CA PHE A 217 14.26 10.09 5.86
C PHE A 217 12.98 9.25 5.95
N VAL A 218 12.26 9.35 7.07
CA VAL A 218 11.01 8.62 7.28
C VAL A 218 9.91 9.13 6.34
N GLY A 219 9.83 10.45 6.12
CA GLY A 219 8.92 11.03 5.14
C GLY A 219 9.15 10.50 3.73
N ALA A 220 10.41 10.39 3.29
CA ALA A 220 10.77 9.85 2.00
C ALA A 220 10.35 8.38 1.84
N GLN A 221 10.60 7.53 2.85
CA GLN A 221 10.16 6.12 2.84
C GLN A 221 8.63 6.00 2.72
N MET A 222 7.90 6.85 3.44
CA MET A 222 6.44 6.84 3.39
C MET A 222 5.89 7.38 2.07
N VAL A 223 6.51 8.41 1.49
CA VAL A 223 6.17 8.90 0.15
C VAL A 223 6.37 7.79 -0.89
N MET A 224 7.44 6.99 -0.80
CA MET A 224 7.64 5.84 -1.69
C MET A 224 6.49 4.83 -1.57
N ALA A 225 6.09 4.45 -0.36
CA ALA A 225 4.99 3.53 -0.13
C ALA A 225 3.63 4.07 -0.63
N ILE A 226 3.36 5.36 -0.42
CA ILE A 226 2.13 6.02 -0.87
C ILE A 226 2.11 6.15 -2.40
N ALA A 227 3.24 6.45 -3.02
CA ALA A 227 3.37 6.49 -4.48
C ALA A 227 3.14 5.10 -5.10
N ASP A 228 3.75 4.05 -4.54
CA ASP A 228 3.53 2.67 -4.99
C ASP A 228 2.06 2.25 -4.90
N THR A 229 1.42 2.57 -3.78
CA THR A 229 -0.02 2.37 -3.58
C THR A 229 -0.86 3.09 -4.64
N SER A 230 -0.49 4.35 -4.94
CA SER A 230 -1.21 5.16 -5.92
C SER A 230 -1.03 4.64 -7.35
N MET A 231 0.16 4.12 -7.69
CA MET A 231 0.41 3.46 -8.98
C MET A 231 -0.43 2.20 -9.13
N LYS A 232 -0.44 1.32 -8.11
CA LYS A 232 -1.30 0.13 -8.09
C LYS A 232 -2.78 0.45 -8.25
N MET A 233 -3.25 1.55 -7.65
CA MET A 233 -4.63 2.00 -7.81
C MET A 233 -4.93 2.44 -9.26
N LEU A 234 -4.02 3.18 -9.90
CA LEU A 234 -4.16 3.58 -11.31
C LEU A 234 -4.10 2.39 -12.25
N ASP A 235 -3.21 1.42 -12.00
CA ASP A 235 -3.09 0.21 -12.80
C ASP A 235 -4.35 -0.65 -12.71
N LYS A 236 -4.97 -0.73 -11.53
CA LYS A 236 -6.28 -1.38 -11.37
C LYS A 236 -7.35 -0.68 -12.22
N ILE A 237 -7.45 0.65 -12.16
CA ILE A 237 -8.41 1.41 -12.97
C ILE A 237 -8.16 1.19 -14.47
N ARG A 238 -6.89 1.18 -14.91
CA ARG A 238 -6.52 0.90 -16.31
C ARG A 238 -6.90 -0.52 -16.74
N SER A 239 -6.69 -1.50 -15.87
CA SER A 239 -7.11 -2.89 -16.09
C SER A 239 -8.62 -3.00 -16.25
N ASP A 240 -9.39 -2.35 -15.37
CA ASP A 240 -10.86 -2.36 -15.43
C ASP A 240 -11.37 -1.70 -16.72
N LEU A 241 -10.82 -0.54 -17.09
CA LEU A 241 -11.14 0.14 -18.35
C LEU A 241 -10.76 -0.70 -19.58
N GLY A 242 -9.60 -1.36 -19.56
CA GLY A 242 -9.17 -2.26 -20.64
C GLY A 242 -10.08 -3.47 -20.79
N SER A 243 -10.55 -4.05 -19.68
CA SER A 243 -11.53 -5.15 -19.69
C SER A 243 -12.85 -4.71 -20.33
N VAL A 244 -13.39 -3.55 -19.92
CA VAL A 244 -14.62 -2.99 -20.50
C VAL A 244 -14.42 -2.67 -21.98
N GLN A 245 -13.27 -2.12 -22.37
CA GLN A 245 -12.95 -1.86 -23.78
C GLN A 245 -12.98 -3.14 -24.61
N ASN A 246 -12.37 -4.23 -24.12
CA ASN A 246 -12.40 -5.53 -24.81
C ASN A 246 -13.82 -6.06 -24.98
N GLN A 247 -14.66 -5.94 -23.94
CA GLN A 247 -16.07 -6.32 -24.01
C GLN A 247 -16.84 -5.49 -25.04
N LEU A 248 -16.60 -4.17 -25.09
CA LEU A 248 -17.25 -3.27 -26.05
C LEU A 248 -16.84 -3.61 -27.49
N VAL A 249 -15.55 -3.84 -27.75
CA VAL A 249 -15.07 -4.23 -29.09
C VAL A 249 -15.70 -5.54 -29.54
N ALA A 250 -15.75 -6.55 -28.67
CA ALA A 250 -16.39 -7.83 -28.97
C ALA A 250 -17.90 -7.67 -29.26
N THR A 251 -18.57 -6.84 -28.46
CA THR A 251 -20.00 -6.54 -28.62
C THR A 251 -20.28 -5.81 -29.94
N ILE A 252 -19.46 -4.79 -30.27
CA ILE A 252 -19.58 -4.05 -31.53
C ILE A 252 -19.41 -4.98 -32.73
N ASN A 253 -18.37 -5.82 -32.73
CA ASN A 253 -18.12 -6.76 -33.82
C ASN A 253 -19.31 -7.74 -34.00
N ASN A 254 -19.88 -8.24 -32.91
CA ASN A 254 -21.04 -9.11 -32.97
C ASN A 254 -22.30 -8.38 -33.48
N ILE A 255 -22.56 -7.16 -33.02
CA ILE A 255 -23.69 -6.33 -33.45
C ILE A 255 -23.55 -5.97 -34.93
N SER A 256 -22.36 -5.63 -35.43
CA SER A 256 -22.15 -5.30 -36.84
C SER A 256 -22.48 -6.47 -37.76
N VAL A 257 -22.04 -7.69 -37.42
CA VAL A 257 -22.38 -8.90 -38.19
C VAL A 257 -23.89 -9.17 -38.12
N THR A 258 -24.47 -9.05 -36.93
CA THR A 258 -25.91 -9.24 -36.73
C THR A 258 -26.73 -8.23 -37.52
N GLN A 259 -26.31 -6.96 -37.56
CA GLN A 259 -26.98 -5.91 -38.31
C GLN A 259 -26.99 -6.19 -39.81
N VAL A 260 -25.87 -6.66 -40.38
CA VAL A 260 -25.79 -7.05 -41.80
C VAL A 260 -26.72 -8.22 -42.10
N ASN A 261 -26.72 -9.25 -41.24
CA ASN A 261 -27.58 -10.43 -41.40
C ASN A 261 -29.07 -10.08 -41.28
N VAL A 262 -29.44 -9.25 -40.29
CA VAL A 262 -30.82 -8.80 -40.10
C VAL A 262 -31.29 -7.94 -41.28
N LYS A 263 -30.45 -7.03 -41.79
CA LYS A 263 -30.79 -6.20 -42.94
C LYS A 263 -30.95 -7.03 -44.22
N SER A 264 -30.12 -8.06 -44.41
CA SER A 264 -30.25 -8.99 -45.54
C SER A 264 -31.52 -9.85 -45.44
N ALA A 265 -31.87 -10.30 -44.23
CA ALA A 265 -33.12 -11.01 -43.97
C ALA A 265 -34.35 -10.10 -44.19
N GLU A 266 -34.28 -8.83 -43.77
CA GLU A 266 -35.34 -7.83 -44.02
C GLU A 266 -35.52 -7.59 -45.53
N SER A 267 -34.44 -7.37 -46.27
CA SER A 267 -34.45 -7.20 -47.74
C SER A 267 -35.11 -8.40 -48.44
N SER A 268 -34.81 -9.62 -48.01
CA SER A 268 -35.41 -10.84 -48.57
C SER A 268 -36.93 -10.94 -48.37
N ILE A 269 -37.47 -10.30 -47.32
CA ILE A 269 -38.91 -10.30 -47.02
C ILE A 269 -39.63 -9.11 -47.66
N ARG A 270 -38.98 -7.94 -47.66
CA ARG A 270 -39.62 -6.67 -48.00
C ARG A 270 -39.33 -6.19 -49.42
N ASP A 271 -38.14 -6.46 -49.94
CA ASP A 271 -37.76 -5.98 -51.27
C ASP A 271 -38.37 -6.89 -52.34
N VAL A 272 -38.81 -6.27 -53.43
CA VAL A 272 -39.37 -6.98 -54.60
C VAL A 272 -38.26 -7.33 -55.58
N ASP A 273 -38.31 -8.54 -56.14
CA ASP A 273 -37.42 -8.90 -57.25
C ASP A 273 -37.85 -8.16 -58.51
N PHE A 274 -37.06 -7.16 -58.91
CA PHE A 274 -37.34 -6.32 -60.07
C PHE A 274 -37.46 -7.12 -61.37
N ALA A 275 -36.74 -8.24 -61.51
CA ALA A 275 -36.83 -9.07 -62.71
C ALA A 275 -38.22 -9.72 -62.83
N SER A 276 -38.72 -10.28 -61.72
CA SER A 276 -40.05 -10.90 -61.65
C SER A 276 -41.16 -9.86 -61.76
N GLU A 277 -41.06 -8.75 -61.04
CA GLU A 277 -42.06 -7.68 -61.04
C GLU A 277 -42.14 -7.00 -62.41
N SER A 278 -41.00 -6.77 -63.08
CA SER A 278 -40.98 -6.21 -64.44
C SER A 278 -41.63 -7.16 -65.45
N ALA A 279 -41.38 -8.47 -65.34
CA ALA A 279 -42.03 -9.45 -66.20
C ALA A 279 -43.56 -9.48 -65.98
N ASN A 280 -44.01 -9.41 -64.73
CA ASN A 280 -45.43 -9.32 -64.39
C ASN A 280 -46.04 -8.01 -64.87
N PHE A 281 -45.37 -6.87 -64.68
CA PHE A 281 -45.81 -5.58 -65.17
C PHE A 281 -45.93 -5.55 -66.70
N SER A 282 -44.94 -6.06 -67.43
CA SER A 282 -44.99 -6.19 -68.89
C SER A 282 -46.11 -7.12 -69.34
N LYS A 283 -46.28 -8.28 -68.70
CA LYS A 283 -47.40 -9.21 -68.96
C LYS A 283 -48.75 -8.54 -68.74
N ASN A 284 -48.92 -7.83 -67.63
CA ASN A 284 -50.15 -7.12 -67.29
C ASN A 284 -50.44 -5.97 -68.27
N ASN A 285 -49.43 -5.25 -68.74
CA ASN A 285 -49.59 -4.24 -69.80
C ASN A 285 -50.02 -4.85 -71.13
N ILE A 286 -49.40 -5.95 -71.55
CA ILE A 286 -49.80 -6.68 -72.77
C ILE A 286 -51.23 -7.21 -72.63
N LEU A 287 -51.59 -7.76 -71.46
CA LEU A 287 -52.96 -8.20 -71.17
C LEU A 287 -53.97 -7.05 -71.19
N ALA A 288 -53.62 -5.88 -70.63
CA ALA A 288 -54.50 -4.71 -70.64
C ALA A 288 -54.73 -4.20 -72.08
N GLN A 289 -53.68 -4.14 -72.91
CA GLN A 289 -53.78 -3.79 -74.33
C GLN A 289 -54.59 -4.83 -75.12
N SER A 290 -54.33 -6.12 -74.90
CA SER A 290 -55.05 -7.23 -75.55
C SER A 290 -56.52 -7.28 -75.11
N GLY A 291 -56.81 -7.02 -73.83
CA GLY A 291 -58.17 -6.94 -73.30
C GLY A 291 -58.94 -5.75 -73.86
N SER A 292 -58.30 -4.60 -74.00
CA SER A 292 -58.88 -3.44 -74.68
C SER A 292 -59.17 -3.72 -76.16
N TYR A 293 -58.26 -4.39 -76.87
CA TYR A 293 -58.46 -4.84 -78.24
C TYR A 293 -59.60 -5.87 -78.37
N ALA A 294 -59.63 -6.87 -77.49
CA ALA A 294 -60.70 -7.89 -77.47
C ALA A 294 -62.06 -7.27 -77.16
N MET A 295 -62.13 -6.29 -76.24
CA MET A 295 -63.35 -5.56 -75.92
C MET A 295 -63.81 -4.69 -77.10
N SER A 296 -62.89 -4.04 -77.81
CA SER A 296 -63.18 -3.32 -79.06
C SER A 296 -63.72 -4.25 -80.16
N GLN A 297 -63.10 -5.42 -80.34
CA GLN A 297 -63.53 -6.42 -81.31
C GLN A 297 -64.91 -7.02 -80.95
N ALA A 298 -65.17 -7.31 -79.67
CA ALA A 298 -66.47 -7.79 -79.20
C ALA A 298 -67.59 -6.78 -79.47
N ASN A 299 -67.34 -5.49 -79.24
CA ASN A 299 -68.27 -4.41 -79.58
C ASN A 299 -68.52 -4.32 -81.09
N ALA A 300 -67.49 -4.50 -81.93
CA ALA A 300 -67.62 -4.50 -83.38
C ALA A 300 -68.40 -5.72 -83.92
N VAL A 301 -68.22 -6.91 -83.32
CA VAL A 301 -69.00 -8.11 -83.65
C VAL A 301 -70.48 -7.91 -83.35
N GLN A 302 -70.82 -7.29 -82.20
CA GLN A 302 -72.21 -6.94 -81.90
C GLN A 302 -72.82 -6.00 -82.95
N GLN A 303 -72.05 -5.05 -83.48
CA GLN A 303 -72.50 -4.19 -84.60
C GLN A 303 -72.67 -4.95 -85.92
N ASN A 304 -71.84 -5.96 -86.20
CA ASN A 304 -71.99 -6.80 -87.39
C ASN A 304 -73.26 -7.67 -87.33
N VAL A 305 -73.66 -8.12 -86.13
CA VAL A 305 -74.94 -8.82 -85.93
C VAL A 305 -76.13 -7.88 -86.21
N MET A 306 -76.04 -6.61 -85.80
CA MET A 306 -77.05 -5.60 -86.14
C MET A 306 -77.15 -5.33 -87.66
N LYS A 307 -76.04 -5.44 -88.39
CA LYS A 307 -76.01 -5.37 -89.87
C LYS A 307 -76.63 -6.57 -90.57
N LEU A 308 -76.68 -7.74 -89.92
CA LEU A 308 -77.29 -8.97 -90.44
C LEU A 308 -78.81 -9.05 -90.17
N LEU A 309 -79.34 -8.18 -89.30
CA LEU A 309 -80.76 -8.08 -88.95
C LEU A 309 -81.50 -6.94 -89.66
N GLN A 310 -80.80 -6.15 -90.49
CA GLN A 310 -81.38 -5.19 -91.44
C GLN A 310 -81.45 -5.82 -92.84
#